data_AF-A0A1A8NN19-F1
#
_entry.id   AF-A0A1A8NN19-F1
#
_cell.length_a   1.000
_cell.length_b   1.000
_cell.length_c   1.000
_cell.angle_alpha   90.00
_cell.angle_beta   90.00
_cell.angle_gamma   90.00
#
_symmetry.space_group_name_H-M   'P 1'
#
loop_
_entity.id
_entity.type
_entity.pdbx_description
1 polymer ?
#
loop_
_entity_poly.entity_id
_entity_poly.type
_entity_poly.pdbx_seq_one_letter_code
_entity_poly.pdbx_strand_id
1 'polypeptide(L)' 'MEQENDWDRDLLLDPAWEKQQRKTFTAWCNSHLRKAGTQIENIEQDFRDGLKLMLLLEV' A
#
# COMPACT_ATOMS: atom_id res chain seq x y z
N MET A 1 22.91 27.93 -10.41
CA MET A 1 22.62 27.67 -8.98
C MET A 1 21.85 26.38 -8.94
N GLU A 2 22.56 25.25 -8.78
CA GLU A 2 21.94 23.94 -8.58
C GLU A 2 21.59 23.81 -7.10
N GLN A 3 20.39 24.24 -6.76
CA GLN A 3 19.75 23.93 -5.49
C GLN A 3 18.31 23.60 -5.83
N GLU A 4 18.05 22.37 -6.26
CA GLU A 4 16.73 21.78 -6.07
C GLU A 4 16.82 20.27 -6.30
N ASN A 5 16.29 19.55 -5.31
CA ASN A 5 16.02 18.10 -5.31
C ASN A 5 17.10 17.18 -4.73
N ASP A 6 17.83 17.65 -3.71
CA ASP A 6 18.20 16.77 -2.60
C ASP A 6 17.07 16.80 -1.57
N TRP A 7 15.87 16.37 -1.99
CA TRP A 7 14.80 16.06 -1.04
C TRP A 7 15.25 14.81 -0.29
N ASP A 8 16.03 15.04 0.77
CA ASP A 8 16.36 14.14 1.88
C ASP A 8 16.05 12.67 1.58
N ARG A 9 16.92 12.03 0.80
CA ARG A 9 16.80 10.61 0.44
C ARG A 9 16.73 9.72 1.69
N ASP A 10 17.30 10.20 2.80
CA ASP A 10 17.28 9.57 4.11
C ASP A 10 15.97 9.79 4.89
N LEU A 11 15.21 10.88 4.66
CA LEU A 11 13.83 11.02 5.20
C LEU A 11 12.83 10.13 4.46
N LEU A 12 13.11 9.81 3.18
CA LEU A 12 12.24 8.99 2.33
C LEU A 12 12.17 7.50 2.76
N LEU A 13 13.13 7.06 3.58
CA LEU A 13 13.28 5.69 4.07
C LEU A 13 12.98 5.56 5.57
N ASP A 14 12.23 6.51 6.16
CA ASP A 14 11.78 6.38 7.55
C ASP A 14 10.91 5.11 7.70
N PRO A 15 11.28 4.13 8.56
CA PRO A 15 10.46 2.96 8.84
C PRO A 15 9.03 3.31 9.30
N ALA A 16 8.83 4.48 9.88
CA ALA A 16 7.50 5.01 10.22
C ALA A 16 6.67 5.32 8.97
N TRP A 17 7.29 5.84 7.91
CA TRP A 17 6.65 6.11 6.64
C TRP A 17 6.18 4.83 5.96
N GLU A 18 7.03 3.81 5.90
CA GLU A 18 6.67 2.49 5.36
C GLU A 18 5.51 1.86 6.16
N LYS A 19 5.56 1.95 7.49
CA LYS A 19 4.48 1.49 8.36
C LYS A 19 3.17 2.25 8.10
N GLN A 20 3.25 3.55 7.84
CA GLN A 20 2.08 4.37 7.52
C GLN A 20 1.51 4.02 6.15
N GLN A 21 2.35 3.84 5.13
CA GLN A 21 1.92 3.38 3.81
C GLN A 21 1.21 2.03 3.89
N ARG A 22 1.81 1.05 4.59
CA ARG A 22 1.19 -0.27 4.79
C ARG A 22 -0.20 -0.15 5.42
N LYS A 23 -0.36 0.66 6.46
CA LYS A 23 -1.68 0.88 7.08
C LYS A 23 -2.67 1.53 6.11
N THR A 24 -2.27 2.61 5.46
CA THR A 24 -3.14 3.37 4.55
C THR A 24 -3.57 2.51 3.36
N PHE A 25 -2.63 1.80 2.73
CA PHE A 25 -2.94 0.96 1.58
C PHE A 25 -3.76 -0.26 1.95
N THR A 26 -3.49 -0.91 3.09
CA THR A 26 -4.36 -2.01 3.59
C THR A 26 -5.79 -1.52 3.80
N ALA A 27 -5.98 -0.37 4.45
CA ALA A 27 -7.31 0.20 4.67
C ALA A 27 -8.02 0.57 3.35
N TRP A 28 -7.29 1.16 2.41
CA TRP A 28 -7.81 1.50 1.09
C TRP A 28 -8.25 0.24 0.32
N CYS A 29 -7.42 -0.81 0.28
CA CYS A 29 -7.78 -2.08 -0.36
C CYS A 29 -9.04 -2.68 0.27
N ASN A 30 -9.13 -2.68 1.61
CA ASN A 30 -10.30 -3.21 2.31
C ASN A 30 -11.57 -2.39 2.07
N SER A 31 -11.46 -1.08 1.79
CA SER A 31 -12.62 -0.27 1.41
C SER A 31 -13.27 -0.72 0.10
N HIS A 32 -12.47 -1.29 -0.81
CA HIS A 32 -12.93 -1.84 -2.09
C HIS A 32 -13.30 -3.32 -1.97
N LEU A 33 -12.43 -4.15 -1.39
CA LEU A 33 -12.62 -5.59 -1.26
C LEU A 33 -13.82 -5.98 -0.38
N ARG A 34 -14.26 -5.10 0.53
CA ARG A 34 -15.49 -5.30 1.30
C ARG A 34 -16.72 -5.49 0.40
N LYS A 35 -16.75 -4.88 -0.80
CA LYS A 35 -17.82 -5.06 -1.79
C LYS A 35 -17.82 -6.49 -2.37
N ALA A 36 -16.65 -7.14 -2.42
CA ALA A 36 -16.46 -8.52 -2.85
C ALA A 36 -16.51 -9.54 -1.70
N GLY A 37 -16.87 -9.12 -0.48
CA GLY A 37 -16.99 -10.01 0.68
C GLY A 37 -15.67 -10.55 1.22
N THR A 38 -14.55 -9.89 0.91
CA THR A 38 -13.20 -10.32 1.34
C THR A 38 -12.38 -9.15 1.89
N GLN A 39 -11.22 -9.46 2.48
CA GLN A 39 -10.29 -8.48 3.03
C GLN A 39 -8.84 -8.99 3.03
N ILE A 40 -7.91 -8.07 3.23
CA ILE A 40 -6.49 -8.33 3.46
C ILE A 40 -6.08 -7.81 4.86
N GLU A 41 -5.18 -8.53 5.49
CA GLU A 41 -4.53 -8.16 6.76
C GLU A 41 -3.08 -7.76 6.52
N ASN A 42 -2.37 -8.49 5.66
CA ASN A 42 -0.98 -8.20 5.28
C ASN A 42 -0.85 -8.02 3.77
N ILE A 43 -0.67 -6.77 3.35
CA ILE A 43 -0.57 -6.38 1.94
C ILE A 43 0.59 -7.05 1.19
N GLU A 44 1.67 -7.45 1.89
CA GLU A 44 2.84 -8.11 1.30
C GLU A 44 2.64 -9.61 1.06
N GLN A 45 1.67 -10.22 1.75
CA GLN A 45 1.42 -11.66 1.73
C GLN A 45 0.11 -12.01 1.03
N ASP A 46 -0.96 -11.28 1.34
CA ASP A 46 -2.31 -11.66 0.96
C ASP A 46 -2.62 -11.43 -0.53
N PHE A 47 -1.77 -10.71 -1.24
CA PHE A 47 -1.86 -10.54 -2.69
C PHE A 47 -0.98 -11.51 -3.49
N ARG A 48 -0.18 -12.38 -2.84
CA ARG A 48 0.83 -13.21 -3.55
C ARG A 48 0.24 -14.26 -4.47
N ASP A 49 -0.95 -14.77 -4.18
CA ASP A 49 -1.65 -15.72 -5.05
C ASP A 49 -2.38 -15.05 -6.22
N GLY A 50 -2.43 -13.71 -6.24
CA GLY A 50 -3.06 -12.91 -7.27
C GLY A 50 -4.59 -12.85 -7.23
N LEU A 51 -5.28 -13.73 -6.48
CA LEU A 51 -6.75 -13.81 -6.50
C LEU A 51 -7.38 -12.53 -5.94
N LYS A 52 -6.94 -12.09 -4.75
CA LYS A 52 -7.43 -10.85 -4.15
C LYS A 52 -7.01 -9.61 -4.93
N LEU A 53 -5.89 -9.67 -5.64
CA LEU A 53 -5.41 -8.57 -6.48
C LEU A 53 -6.29 -8.42 -7.72
N MET A 54 -6.67 -9.52 -8.37
CA MET A 54 -7.62 -9.50 -9.48
C MET A 54 -8.96 -8.91 -9.05
N LEU A 55 -9.51 -9.36 -7.91
CA LEU A 55 -10.77 -8.82 -7.37
C LEU A 55 -10.70 -7.32 -7.08
N LEU A 56 -9.55 -6.80 -6.62
CA LEU A 56 -9.36 -5.37 -6.37
C LEU A 56 -9.39 -4.55 -7.68
N LEU A 57 -8.88 -5.11 -8.78
CA LEU A 57 -8.81 -4.44 -10.09
C LEU A 57 -10.14 -4.45 -10.86
N GLU A 58 -11.07 -5.32 -10.48
CA GLU A 58 -12.40 -5.44 -11.08
C GLU A 58 -13.42 -4.44 -10.50
N VAL A 59 -13.09 -3.74 -9.41
CA VAL A 59 -13.95 -2.76 -8.71
C VAL A 59 -13.91 -1.37 -9.33
#